data_AF-A0A842VZD9-F1
#
_entry.id   AF-A0A842VZD9-F1
#
_cell.length_a   1.000
_cell.length_b   1.000
_cell.length_c   1.000
_cell.angle_alpha   90.00
_cell.angle_beta   90.00
_cell.angle_gamma   90.00
#
_symmetry.space_group_name_H-M   'P 1'
#
loop_
_entity.id
_entity.type
_entity.pdbx_description
1 polymer ?
#
loop_
_entity_poly.entity_id
_entity_poly.type
_entity_poly.pdbx_seq_one_letter_code
_entity_poly.pdbx_strand_id
1 'polypeptide(L)'
;MSKMKCPTCGTEMKQLVPGIQQCPKCKKIIKDKTFKKKEVEEETELKSGEWFMKNTAINKKYEIAEKGIIVNETEKVAIGLVICHSTLLPSDKYIRISWFKMPLRLHKGMMKITSSAELSNLLTALTSIDNDFDESFNRIKRRTKEEILKDSEDEGDILEFLAEFDGKTCPKCHSRMKKSRNHKYLNCQVCGEVVVLEDGNPIFDIPTDKLPLSYSGNFPVNYYMPAIGITIKWIMGEWKAIVIIYAKENPDKRWLRFYWWTRNLQEYISSKYRADVSTAKALAWTARRGAGSTNVYDKEVIKNMIKGLKKIKQELDW
;
A
#
# COMPACT_ATOMS: atom_id res chain seq x y z
N MET A 1 -41.58 -8.80 11.80
CA MET A 1 -41.17 -7.63 10.97
C MET A 1 -42.30 -7.33 10.00
N SER A 2 -42.89 -6.13 10.05
CA SER A 2 -43.88 -5.75 9.03
C SER A 2 -43.15 -5.61 7.68
N LYS A 3 -43.71 -6.23 6.64
CA LYS A 3 -43.14 -6.20 5.30
C LYS A 3 -43.43 -4.84 4.66
N MET A 4 -42.38 -4.08 4.34
CA MET A 4 -42.49 -2.73 3.78
C MET A 4 -43.09 -2.80 2.37
N LYS A 5 -44.10 -1.99 2.08
CA LYS A 5 -44.71 -1.88 0.75
C LYS A 5 -44.06 -0.77 -0.05
N CYS A 6 -43.94 -0.98 -1.37
CA CYS A 6 -43.40 0.02 -2.28
C CYS A 6 -44.32 1.26 -2.30
N PRO A 7 -43.80 2.47 -2.05
CA PRO A 7 -44.61 3.69 -2.03
C PRO A 7 -45.15 4.09 -3.41
N THR A 8 -44.64 3.47 -4.49
CA THR A 8 -45.06 3.80 -5.86
C THR A 8 -46.12 2.86 -6.41
N CYS A 9 -46.11 1.57 -6.02
CA CYS A 9 -47.05 0.60 -6.60
C CYS A 9 -47.70 -0.34 -5.58
N GLY A 10 -47.50 -0.10 -4.27
CA GLY A 10 -48.11 -0.86 -3.18
C GLY A 10 -47.64 -2.32 -3.05
N THR A 11 -46.78 -2.80 -3.94
CA THR A 11 -46.25 -4.16 -3.94
C THR A 11 -45.24 -4.35 -2.81
N GLU A 12 -45.22 -5.55 -2.21
CA GLU A 12 -44.25 -5.90 -1.19
C GLU A 12 -42.81 -5.80 -1.72
N MET A 13 -41.95 -5.11 -0.97
CA MET A 13 -40.55 -4.90 -1.35
C MET A 13 -39.72 -6.16 -1.11
N LYS A 14 -38.81 -6.51 -2.03
CA LYS A 14 -37.84 -7.58 -1.83
C LYS A 14 -36.51 -7.01 -1.34
N GLN A 15 -35.92 -7.62 -0.32
CA GLN A 15 -34.59 -7.25 0.13
C GLN A 15 -33.55 -7.70 -0.91
N LEU A 16 -32.73 -6.76 -1.40
CA LEU A 16 -31.61 -7.06 -2.29
C LEU A 16 -30.36 -7.42 -1.50
N VAL A 17 -30.06 -6.58 -0.50
CA VAL A 17 -28.95 -6.73 0.46
C VAL A 17 -29.40 -6.14 1.80
N PRO A 18 -28.74 -6.44 2.93
CA PRO A 18 -29.01 -5.79 4.21
C PRO A 18 -29.12 -4.26 4.09
N GLY A 19 -30.27 -3.70 4.50
CA GLY A 19 -30.55 -2.25 4.43
C GLY A 19 -30.97 -1.69 3.06
N ILE A 20 -31.01 -2.49 1.99
CA ILE A 20 -31.46 -2.05 0.66
C ILE A 20 -32.53 -3.00 0.13
N GLN A 21 -33.69 -2.44 -0.21
CA GLN A 21 -34.82 -3.17 -0.77
C GLN A 21 -35.13 -2.67 -2.19
N GLN A 22 -35.60 -3.56 -3.06
CA GLN A 22 -36.07 -3.24 -4.40
C GLN A 22 -37.49 -3.76 -4.61
N CYS A 23 -38.31 -2.91 -5.22
CA CYS A 23 -39.63 -3.32 -5.68
C CYS A 23 -39.50 -4.28 -6.86
N PRO A 24 -40.08 -5.49 -6.81
CA PRO A 24 -40.00 -6.44 -7.91
C PRO A 24 -40.75 -5.96 -9.17
N LYS A 25 -41.79 -5.12 -9.00
CA LYS A 25 -42.66 -4.66 -10.09
C LYS A 25 -42.12 -3.43 -10.80
N CYS A 26 -41.78 -2.36 -10.07
CA CYS A 26 -41.32 -1.10 -10.67
C CYS A 26 -39.81 -0.86 -10.53
N LYS A 27 -39.06 -1.82 -10.00
CA LYS A 27 -37.59 -1.79 -9.81
C LYS A 27 -37.06 -0.65 -8.93
N LYS A 28 -37.93 0.14 -8.29
CA LYS A 28 -37.57 1.22 -7.37
C LYS A 28 -36.81 0.68 -6.16
N ILE A 29 -35.66 1.28 -5.88
CA ILE A 29 -34.76 0.92 -4.78
C ILE A 29 -34.99 1.88 -3.61
N ILE A 30 -35.12 1.35 -2.39
CA ILE A 30 -35.30 2.12 -1.15
C ILE A 30 -34.28 1.64 -0.14
N LYS A 31 -33.56 2.58 0.45
CA LYS A 31 -32.64 2.36 1.56
C LYS A 31 -33.44 2.45 2.86
N ASP A 32 -33.38 1.39 3.66
CA ASP A 32 -34.06 1.36 4.95
C ASP A 32 -33.34 2.31 5.93
N LYS A 33 -34.00 3.41 6.29
CA LYS A 33 -33.47 4.41 7.22
C LYS A 33 -33.31 3.87 8.64
N THR A 34 -33.95 2.74 8.97
CA THR A 34 -33.87 2.10 10.29
C THR A 34 -32.79 1.02 10.38
N PHE A 35 -32.14 0.68 9.26
CA PHE A 35 -31.00 -0.23 9.27
C PHE A 35 -29.77 0.46 9.88
N LYS A 36 -29.67 0.41 11.20
CA LYS A 36 -28.39 0.52 11.88
C LYS A 36 -27.63 -0.78 11.57
N LYS A 37 -26.56 -0.69 10.78
CA LYS A 37 -25.52 -1.72 10.77
C LYS A 37 -25.21 -1.96 12.25
N LYS A 38 -25.35 -3.19 12.76
CA LYS A 38 -24.78 -3.52 14.06
C LYS A 38 -23.28 -3.27 13.88
N GLU A 39 -22.82 -2.11 14.31
CA GLU A 39 -21.42 -1.91 14.69
C GLU A 39 -21.22 -2.86 15.85
N VAL A 40 -20.85 -4.11 15.53
CA VAL A 40 -20.06 -4.86 16.48
C VAL A 40 -18.73 -4.14 16.45
N GLU A 41 -18.49 -3.29 17.45
CA GLU A 41 -17.14 -2.96 17.84
C GLU A 41 -16.50 -4.29 18.28
N GLU A 42 -16.06 -5.10 17.32
CA GLU A 42 -15.05 -6.11 17.62
C GLU A 42 -13.81 -5.29 17.96
N GLU A 43 -13.52 -5.21 19.25
CA GLU A 43 -12.19 -4.83 19.72
C GLU A 43 -11.18 -5.57 18.85
N THR A 44 -10.28 -4.81 18.23
CA THR A 44 -9.17 -5.32 17.42
C THR A 44 -8.24 -6.11 18.34
N GLU A 45 -8.61 -7.35 18.66
CA GLU A 45 -7.91 -8.22 19.59
C GLU A 45 -6.68 -8.80 18.91
N LEU A 46 -5.56 -8.80 19.66
CA LEU A 46 -4.32 -9.38 19.23
C LEU A 46 -4.41 -10.91 19.36
N LYS A 47 -4.39 -11.62 18.23
CA LYS A 47 -4.39 -13.08 18.17
C LYS A 47 -2.96 -13.62 18.10
N SER A 48 -2.76 -14.81 18.66
CA SER A 48 -1.46 -15.48 18.63
C SER A 48 -1.04 -15.89 17.21
N GLY A 49 0.26 -16.01 17.00
CA GLY A 49 0.86 -16.48 15.76
C GLY A 49 0.39 -17.88 15.37
N GLU A 50 0.30 -18.80 16.34
CA GLU A 50 -0.26 -20.14 16.11
C GLU A 50 -1.67 -20.10 15.54
N TRP A 51 -2.51 -19.18 16.02
CA TRP A 51 -3.85 -19.01 15.49
C TRP A 51 -3.78 -18.63 14.02
N PHE A 52 -2.95 -17.66 13.64
CA PHE A 52 -2.76 -17.27 12.23
C PHE A 52 -2.22 -18.43 11.39
N MET A 53 -1.23 -19.17 11.88
CA MET A 53 -0.65 -20.30 11.16
C MET A 53 -1.64 -21.45 10.95
N LYS A 54 -2.59 -21.66 11.88
CA LYS A 54 -3.64 -22.69 11.78
C LYS A 54 -4.83 -22.25 10.94
N ASN A 55 -5.19 -20.97 10.98
CA ASN A 55 -6.45 -20.45 10.42
C ASN A 55 -6.29 -19.67 9.12
N THR A 56 -5.06 -19.44 8.65
CA THR A 56 -4.78 -18.72 7.40
C THR A 56 -3.76 -19.46 6.54
N ALA A 57 -3.78 -19.23 5.24
CA ALA A 57 -2.83 -19.84 4.31
C ALA A 57 -1.46 -19.11 4.27
N ILE A 58 -0.90 -18.75 5.42
CA ILE A 58 0.48 -18.26 5.52
C ILE A 58 1.45 -19.41 5.25
N ASN A 59 2.42 -19.18 4.35
CA ASN A 59 3.32 -20.23 3.93
C ASN A 59 4.43 -20.45 4.95
N LYS A 60 4.23 -21.45 5.82
CA LYS A 60 5.17 -21.88 6.87
C LYS A 60 6.59 -22.24 6.39
N LYS A 61 6.79 -22.45 5.08
CA LYS A 61 8.13 -22.69 4.52
C LYS A 61 9.00 -21.43 4.57
N TYR A 62 8.38 -20.27 4.39
CA TYR A 62 9.10 -19.01 4.20
C TYR A 62 8.89 -18.03 5.35
N GLU A 63 7.76 -18.13 6.06
CA GLU A 63 7.33 -17.12 7.02
C GLU A 63 6.65 -17.78 8.22
N ILE A 64 6.92 -17.25 9.42
CA ILE A 64 6.24 -17.60 10.67
C ILE A 64 5.52 -16.35 11.16
N ALA A 65 4.23 -16.49 11.51
CA ALA A 65 3.47 -15.46 12.18
C ALA A 65 3.71 -15.54 13.69
N GLU A 66 4.02 -14.42 14.34
CA GLU A 66 4.19 -14.36 15.80
C GLU A 66 2.91 -13.93 16.51
N LYS A 67 2.27 -12.89 15.99
CA LYS A 67 1.01 -12.29 16.48
C LYS A 67 0.36 -11.52 15.35
N GLY A 68 -0.92 -11.17 15.48
CA GLY A 68 -1.57 -10.29 14.52
C GLY A 68 -2.99 -9.91 14.92
N ILE A 69 -3.64 -9.12 14.06
CA ILE A 69 -4.99 -8.61 14.26
C ILE A 69 -5.76 -8.79 12.96
N ILE A 70 -6.98 -9.30 13.02
CA ILE A 70 -7.93 -9.20 11.92
C ILE A 70 -8.66 -7.87 12.07
N VAL A 71 -8.48 -6.97 11.10
CA VAL A 71 -9.04 -5.60 11.17
C VAL A 71 -10.32 -5.43 10.36
N ASN A 72 -10.62 -6.40 9.51
CA ASN A 72 -11.87 -6.47 8.78
C ASN A 72 -12.12 -7.90 8.32
N GLU A 73 -13.33 -8.41 8.51
CA GLU A 73 -13.75 -9.72 8.01
C GLU A 73 -15.13 -9.60 7.35
N THR A 74 -15.22 -10.08 6.12
CA THR A 74 -16.47 -10.13 5.33
C THR A 74 -16.62 -11.53 4.75
N GLU A 75 -17.77 -11.86 4.19
CA GLU A 75 -18.00 -13.14 3.52
C GLU A 75 -16.99 -13.44 2.38
N LYS A 76 -16.35 -12.41 1.82
CA LYS A 76 -15.45 -12.53 0.66
C LYS A 76 -13.98 -12.36 1.00
N VAL A 77 -13.68 -11.48 1.95
CA VAL A 77 -12.31 -11.05 2.26
C VAL A 77 -12.15 -10.81 3.75
N ALA A 78 -11.05 -11.33 4.31
CA ALA A 78 -10.52 -10.91 5.61
C ALA A 78 -9.21 -10.13 5.39
N ILE A 79 -9.00 -9.09 6.19
CA ILE A 79 -7.77 -8.29 6.18
C ILE A 79 -7.09 -8.46 7.54
N GLY A 80 -5.87 -8.97 7.50
CA GLY A 80 -5.05 -9.20 8.68
C GLY A 80 -3.80 -8.33 8.68
N LEU A 81 -3.46 -7.79 9.83
CA LEU A 81 -2.17 -7.16 10.10
C LEU A 81 -1.37 -8.14 10.96
N VAL A 82 -0.29 -8.70 10.42
CA VAL A 82 0.40 -9.83 11.04
C VAL A 82 1.86 -9.51 11.23
N ILE A 83 2.38 -9.69 12.43
CA ILE A 83 3.82 -9.65 12.69
C ILE A 83 4.39 -10.99 12.26
N CYS A 84 5.33 -10.95 11.33
CA CYS A 84 5.98 -12.14 10.79
C CYS A 84 7.50 -12.01 10.85
N HIS A 85 8.19 -13.14 10.79
CA HIS A 85 9.62 -13.21 10.49
C HIS A 85 9.91 -14.32 9.48
N SER A 86 11.12 -14.28 8.92
CA SER A 86 11.64 -15.35 8.07
C SER A 86 11.88 -16.63 8.88
N THR A 87 11.64 -17.80 8.30
CA THR A 87 12.02 -19.09 8.91
C THR A 87 13.52 -19.22 9.15
N LEU A 88 14.34 -18.49 8.38
CA LEU A 88 15.80 -18.53 8.45
C LEU A 88 16.39 -17.42 9.35
N LEU A 89 15.65 -16.34 9.59
CA LEU A 89 16.14 -15.19 10.35
C LEU A 89 15.03 -14.65 11.26
N PRO A 90 14.84 -15.27 12.45
CA PRO A 90 13.78 -14.87 13.39
C PRO A 90 13.91 -13.45 13.94
N SER A 91 15.13 -12.91 13.97
CA SER A 91 15.38 -11.54 14.41
C SER A 91 14.87 -10.48 13.43
N ASP A 92 14.69 -10.83 12.16
CA ASP A 92 14.23 -9.92 11.11
C ASP A 92 12.70 -9.93 11.02
N LYS A 93 12.08 -9.16 11.91
CA LYS A 93 10.62 -9.02 12.00
C LYS A 93 10.12 -7.96 11.03
N TYR A 94 8.94 -8.20 10.48
CA TYR A 94 8.23 -7.26 9.64
C TYR A 94 6.72 -7.39 9.82
N ILE A 95 5.99 -6.35 9.45
CA ILE A 95 4.53 -6.36 9.46
C ILE A 95 4.06 -6.77 8.07
N ARG A 96 3.10 -7.69 8.00
CA ARG A 96 2.43 -8.10 6.78
C ARG A 96 0.97 -7.66 6.84
N ILE A 97 0.61 -6.74 5.96
CA ILE A 97 -0.80 -6.43 5.66
C ILE A 97 -1.28 -7.46 4.65
N SER A 98 -2.21 -8.33 5.05
CA SER A 98 -2.64 -9.49 4.28
C SER A 98 -4.11 -9.42 3.94
N TRP A 99 -4.43 -9.70 2.68
CA TRP A 99 -5.78 -9.96 2.22
C TRP A 99 -5.94 -11.46 2.03
N PHE A 100 -6.93 -12.02 2.71
CA PHE A 100 -7.29 -13.42 2.63
C PHE A 100 -8.64 -13.58 1.95
N LYS A 101 -8.76 -14.51 1.01
CA LYS A 101 -10.02 -14.89 0.38
C LYS A 101 -10.79 -15.82 1.32
N MET A 102 -12.01 -15.44 1.64
CA MET A 102 -12.93 -16.21 2.50
C MET A 102 -13.67 -17.29 1.70
N PRO A 103 -14.19 -18.36 2.35
CA PRO A 103 -14.15 -18.60 3.81
C PRO A 103 -12.85 -19.25 4.32
N LEU A 104 -12.05 -19.86 3.44
CA LEU A 104 -10.87 -20.65 3.82
C LEU A 104 -9.61 -19.82 4.18
N ARG A 105 -9.74 -18.48 4.27
CA ARG A 105 -8.64 -17.52 4.47
C ARG A 105 -7.39 -17.82 3.61
N LEU A 106 -7.61 -18.09 2.32
CA LEU A 106 -6.53 -18.34 1.35
C LEU A 106 -5.81 -17.04 1.00
N HIS A 107 -4.51 -17.09 0.73
CA HIS A 107 -3.74 -15.90 0.36
C HIS A 107 -4.31 -15.26 -0.92
N LYS A 108 -4.66 -13.97 -0.86
CA LYS A 108 -5.14 -13.18 -2.00
C LYS A 108 -4.18 -12.04 -2.37
N GLY A 109 -3.55 -11.42 -1.38
CA GLY A 109 -2.64 -10.30 -1.58
C GLY A 109 -1.92 -9.92 -0.30
N MET A 110 -0.77 -9.28 -0.40
CA MET A 110 -0.10 -8.72 0.77
C MET A 110 0.78 -7.52 0.43
N MET A 111 1.10 -6.75 1.47
CA MET A 111 2.23 -5.82 1.51
C MET A 111 3.02 -6.02 2.80
N LYS A 112 4.36 -6.06 2.70
CA LYS A 112 5.24 -6.09 3.87
C LYS A 112 5.72 -4.68 4.21
N ILE A 113 5.79 -4.37 5.50
CA ILE A 113 6.36 -3.16 6.08
C ILE A 113 7.57 -3.59 6.90
N THR A 114 8.76 -3.13 6.51
CA THR A 114 10.02 -3.69 7.01
C THR A 114 10.78 -2.75 7.96
N SER A 115 10.24 -1.57 8.24
CA SER A 115 10.86 -0.61 9.15
C SER A 115 9.84 0.28 9.86
N SER A 116 10.24 0.85 10.99
CA SER A 116 9.46 1.85 11.74
C SER A 116 9.13 3.10 10.90
N ALA A 117 10.10 3.59 10.11
CA ALA A 117 9.88 4.74 9.23
C ALA A 117 8.80 4.44 8.18
N GLU A 118 8.85 3.26 7.55
CA GLU A 118 7.85 2.84 6.58
C GLU A 118 6.45 2.71 7.21
N LEU A 119 6.37 2.16 8.43
CA LEU A 119 5.12 2.06 9.18
C LEU A 119 4.56 3.44 9.53
N SER A 120 5.42 4.37 9.94
CA SER A 120 5.02 5.73 10.29
C SER A 120 4.49 6.47 9.07
N ASN A 121 5.13 6.34 7.90
CA ASN A 121 4.63 6.89 6.65
C ASN A 121 3.28 6.29 6.24
N LEU A 122 3.12 4.97 6.37
CA LEU A 122 1.86 4.28 6.12
C LEU A 122 0.74 4.81 7.02
N LEU A 123 1.00 4.96 8.33
CA LEU A 123 0.04 5.50 9.29
C LEU A 123 -0.34 6.94 8.93
N THR A 124 0.63 7.78 8.59
CA THR A 124 0.37 9.17 8.16
C THR A 124 -0.47 9.19 6.89
N ALA A 125 -0.09 8.41 5.87
CA ALA A 125 -0.82 8.34 4.60
C ALA A 125 -2.26 7.87 4.77
N LEU A 126 -2.50 6.80 5.54
CA LEU A 126 -3.86 6.34 5.84
C LEU A 126 -4.67 7.38 6.62
N THR A 127 -4.03 8.08 7.57
CA THR A 127 -4.68 9.14 8.37
C THR A 127 -5.07 10.32 7.49
N SER A 128 -4.18 10.78 6.61
CA SER A 128 -4.48 11.84 5.63
C SER A 128 -5.64 11.43 4.74
N ILE A 129 -5.65 10.20 4.23
CA ILE A 129 -6.73 9.71 3.38
C ILE A 129 -8.07 9.63 4.14
N ASP A 130 -8.05 9.18 5.40
CA ASP A 130 -9.25 9.17 6.25
C ASP A 130 -9.79 10.58 6.52
N ASN A 131 -8.92 11.60 6.57
CA ASN A 131 -9.35 12.97 6.84
C ASN A 131 -9.77 13.75 5.59
N ASP A 132 -9.12 13.50 4.45
CA ASP A 132 -9.23 14.37 3.27
C ASP A 132 -10.28 13.91 2.27
N PHE A 133 -10.76 12.66 2.38
CA PHE A 133 -11.68 12.04 1.44
C PHE A 133 -12.99 11.61 2.10
N ASP A 134 -14.08 11.51 1.33
CA ASP A 134 -15.36 10.96 1.78
C ASP A 134 -15.39 9.42 1.73
N GLU A 135 -16.53 8.85 2.12
CA GLU A 135 -16.79 7.40 2.10
C GLU A 135 -16.70 6.77 0.69
N SER A 136 -16.77 7.58 -0.37
CA SER A 136 -16.63 7.16 -1.77
C SER A 136 -15.26 7.55 -2.36
N PHE A 137 -14.30 7.94 -1.51
CA PHE A 137 -12.97 8.41 -1.92
C PHE A 137 -12.99 9.62 -2.87
N ASN A 138 -13.97 10.52 -2.72
CA ASN A 138 -13.92 11.85 -3.29
C ASN A 138 -13.23 12.80 -2.31
N ARG A 139 -12.32 13.63 -2.82
CA ARG A 139 -11.59 14.58 -2.00
C ARG A 139 -12.55 15.67 -1.52
N ILE A 140 -12.71 15.80 -0.20
CA ILE A 140 -13.58 16.80 0.42
C ILE A 140 -12.81 18.10 0.64
N LYS A 141 -11.54 18.02 1.05
CA LYS A 141 -10.70 19.20 1.27
C LYS A 141 -10.03 19.65 -0.02
N ARG A 142 -10.26 20.92 -0.38
CA ARG A 142 -9.37 21.62 -1.33
C ARG A 142 -8.01 21.81 -0.67
N ARG A 143 -6.95 21.71 -1.47
CA ARG A 143 -5.60 22.02 -0.99
C ARG A 143 -5.55 23.45 -0.48
N THR A 144 -4.95 23.64 0.69
CA THR A 144 -4.58 24.97 1.16
C THR A 144 -3.34 25.47 0.41
N LYS A 145 -3.09 26.78 0.43
CA LYS A 145 -1.89 27.35 -0.19
C LYS A 145 -0.64 26.86 0.53
N GLU A 146 -0.73 26.69 1.85
CA GLU A 146 0.31 26.18 2.72
C GLU A 146 0.64 24.72 2.40
N GLU A 147 -0.35 23.87 2.12
CA GLU A 147 -0.11 22.49 1.66
C GLU A 147 0.62 22.46 0.33
N ILE A 148 0.23 23.32 -0.63
CA ILE A 148 0.90 23.39 -1.94
C ILE A 148 2.34 23.88 -1.80
N LEU A 149 2.58 24.87 -0.93
CA LEU A 149 3.91 25.38 -0.65
C LEU A 149 4.78 24.31 0.01
N LYS A 150 4.23 23.59 0.98
CA LYS A 150 4.93 22.50 1.66
C LYS A 150 5.30 21.37 0.68
N ASP A 151 4.41 21.01 -0.23
CA ASP A 151 4.75 20.02 -1.28
C ASP A 151 5.93 20.50 -2.13
N SER A 152 5.98 21.80 -2.46
CA SER A 152 7.08 22.41 -3.21
C SER A 152 8.38 22.49 -2.41
N GLU A 153 8.30 22.71 -1.09
CA GLU A 153 9.46 22.69 -0.20
C GLU A 153 10.00 21.26 -0.05
N ASP A 154 9.14 20.28 0.23
CA ASP A 154 9.55 18.89 0.34
C ASP A 154 10.15 18.36 -1.00
N GLU A 155 9.61 18.80 -2.15
CA GLU A 155 10.22 18.55 -3.47
C GLU A 155 11.60 19.20 -3.61
N GLY A 156 11.76 20.43 -3.09
CA GLY A 156 13.03 21.15 -3.03
C GLY A 156 14.08 20.41 -2.19
N ASP A 157 13.71 19.92 -1.00
CA ASP A 157 14.58 19.16 -0.11
C ASP A 157 15.06 17.85 -0.73
N ILE A 158 14.19 17.17 -1.48
CA ILE A 158 14.58 15.98 -2.26
C ILE A 158 15.55 16.37 -3.37
N LEU A 159 15.27 17.45 -4.11
CA LEU A 159 16.15 17.91 -5.18
C LEU A 159 17.51 18.35 -4.64
N GLU A 160 17.57 18.96 -3.47
CA GLU A 160 18.81 19.31 -2.77
C GLU A 160 19.57 18.04 -2.36
N PHE A 161 18.90 17.09 -1.70
CA PHE A 161 19.48 15.78 -1.39
C PHE A 161 20.02 15.05 -2.62
N LEU A 162 19.30 15.11 -3.75
CA LEU A 162 19.74 14.55 -5.03
C LEU A 162 20.91 15.33 -5.64
N ALA A 163 20.95 16.65 -5.47
CA ALA A 163 22.00 17.53 -5.98
C ALA A 163 23.32 17.40 -5.20
N GLU A 164 23.29 17.01 -3.94
CA GLU A 164 24.48 16.74 -3.13
C GLU A 164 25.34 15.58 -3.66
N PHE A 165 24.79 14.73 -4.52
CA PHE A 165 25.54 13.63 -5.13
C PHE A 165 26.36 14.08 -6.34
N ASP A 166 27.66 14.31 -6.11
CA ASP A 166 28.64 14.73 -7.12
C ASP A 166 29.04 13.65 -8.15
N GLY A 167 28.44 12.45 -8.10
CA GLY A 167 28.76 11.33 -8.99
C GLY A 167 30.10 10.63 -8.70
N LYS A 168 30.81 11.02 -7.64
CA LYS A 168 32.16 10.54 -7.30
C LYS A 168 32.31 10.11 -5.86
N THR A 169 31.43 10.57 -4.98
CA THR A 169 31.55 10.43 -3.53
C THR A 169 30.40 9.61 -2.98
N CYS A 170 30.70 8.68 -2.06
CA CYS A 170 29.71 7.79 -1.49
C CYS A 170 28.72 8.59 -0.61
N PRO A 171 27.40 8.45 -0.80
CA PRO A 171 26.41 9.21 -0.03
C PRO A 171 26.35 8.76 1.44
N LYS A 172 26.92 7.59 1.75
CA LYS A 172 26.89 7.00 3.09
C LYS A 172 28.13 7.30 3.94
N CYS A 173 29.32 7.33 3.33
CA CYS A 173 30.58 7.46 4.06
C CYS A 173 31.53 8.50 3.48
N HIS A 174 31.09 9.26 2.47
CA HIS A 174 31.84 10.31 1.79
C HIS A 174 33.20 9.88 1.20
N SER A 175 33.45 8.57 1.08
CA SER A 175 34.63 8.03 0.40
C SER A 175 34.43 8.00 -1.11
N ARG A 176 35.52 8.13 -1.86
CA ARG A 176 35.48 8.09 -3.33
C ARG A 176 34.95 6.75 -3.85
N MET A 177 34.02 6.81 -4.80
CA MET A 177 33.42 5.64 -5.44
C MET A 177 34.14 5.28 -6.74
N LYS A 178 34.13 3.99 -7.07
CA LYS A 178 34.68 3.47 -8.33
C LYS A 178 33.55 3.14 -9.29
N LYS A 179 33.64 3.66 -10.51
CA LYS A 179 32.70 3.33 -11.59
C LYS A 179 32.96 1.93 -12.12
N SER A 180 31.89 1.17 -12.28
CA SER A 180 31.90 -0.15 -12.90
C SER A 180 32.40 -0.09 -14.35
N ARG A 181 32.99 -1.19 -14.81
CA ARG A 181 33.54 -1.31 -16.19
C ARG A 181 32.48 -1.11 -17.27
N ASN A 182 31.23 -1.48 -17.01
CA ASN A 182 30.10 -1.27 -17.93
C ASN A 182 29.39 0.07 -17.73
N HIS A 183 29.91 0.95 -16.86
CA HIS A 183 29.38 2.27 -16.56
C HIS A 183 27.95 2.32 -16.01
N LYS A 184 27.41 1.20 -15.52
CA LYS A 184 26.02 1.05 -15.04
C LYS A 184 25.82 1.32 -13.55
N TYR A 185 26.90 1.34 -12.77
CA TYR A 185 26.84 1.61 -11.34
C TYR A 185 28.18 2.14 -10.81
N LEU A 186 28.13 2.79 -9.66
CA LEU A 186 29.25 3.18 -8.81
C LEU A 186 29.27 2.25 -7.58
N ASN A 187 30.46 1.86 -7.13
CA ASN A 187 30.64 1.05 -5.93
C ASN A 187 31.64 1.73 -4.98
N CYS A 188 31.23 1.92 -3.72
CA CYS A 188 32.11 2.36 -2.65
C CYS A 188 32.97 1.18 -2.13
N GLN A 189 34.28 1.26 -2.31
CA GLN A 189 35.20 0.21 -1.87
C GLN A 189 35.37 0.12 -0.34
N VAL A 190 34.88 1.13 0.41
CA VAL A 190 35.01 1.19 1.87
C VAL A 190 33.82 0.54 2.55
N CYS A 191 32.59 0.97 2.22
CA CYS A 191 31.37 0.48 2.88
C CYS A 191 30.51 -0.45 2.00
N GLY A 192 30.90 -0.70 0.75
CA GLY A 192 30.18 -1.57 -0.18
C GLY A 192 28.92 -0.96 -0.81
N GLU A 193 28.64 0.33 -0.56
CA GLU A 193 27.47 1.02 -1.11
C GLU A 193 27.47 1.03 -2.65
N VAL A 194 26.31 0.77 -3.26
CA VAL A 194 26.16 0.71 -4.72
C VAL A 194 25.12 1.71 -5.18
N VAL A 195 25.51 2.59 -6.12
CA VAL A 195 24.60 3.53 -6.78
C VAL A 195 24.45 3.12 -8.24
N VAL A 196 23.26 2.69 -8.66
CA VAL A 196 23.00 2.33 -10.07
C VAL A 196 22.82 3.60 -10.89
N LEU A 197 23.25 3.56 -12.15
CA LEU A 197 23.18 4.66 -13.10
C LEU A 197 22.26 4.26 -14.27
N GLU A 198 21.21 5.04 -14.53
CA GLU A 198 20.36 4.97 -15.73
C GLU A 198 20.78 6.08 -16.69
N ASP A 199 21.34 5.70 -17.85
CA ASP A 199 21.91 6.62 -18.84
C ASP A 199 22.92 7.64 -18.26
N GLY A 200 23.65 7.21 -17.23
CA GLY A 200 24.63 8.05 -16.54
C GLY A 200 24.06 8.86 -15.37
N ASN A 201 22.74 8.91 -15.24
CA ASN A 201 22.07 9.54 -14.10
C ASN A 201 21.92 8.53 -12.96
N PRO A 202 22.37 8.85 -11.74
CA PRO A 202 22.18 7.98 -10.59
C PRO A 202 20.70 7.79 -10.23
N ILE A 203 20.33 6.53 -9.98
CA ILE A 203 19.07 6.19 -9.31
C ILE A 203 19.38 6.11 -7.81
N PHE A 204 18.63 6.87 -7.03
CA PHE A 204 18.85 6.97 -5.60
C PHE A 204 17.77 6.28 -4.78
N ASP A 205 18.20 5.83 -3.62
CA ASP A 205 17.30 5.56 -2.50
C ASP A 205 16.95 6.89 -1.85
N ILE A 206 15.66 7.14 -1.65
CA ILE A 206 15.22 8.25 -0.81
C ILE A 206 15.01 7.65 0.59
N PRO A 207 15.72 8.16 1.62
CA PRO A 207 15.49 7.73 2.99
C PRO A 207 14.00 7.79 3.32
N THR A 208 13.46 6.72 3.89
CA THR A 208 12.00 6.57 4.02
C THR A 208 11.41 7.66 4.91
N ASP A 209 12.14 8.07 5.94
CA ASP A 209 11.81 9.17 6.86
C ASP A 209 11.90 10.57 6.24
N LYS A 210 12.50 10.69 5.04
CA LYS A 210 12.62 11.94 4.27
C LYS A 210 11.62 12.05 3.12
N LEU A 211 10.70 11.09 2.98
CA LEU A 211 9.72 11.12 1.89
C LEU A 211 8.71 12.26 2.07
N PRO A 212 8.39 12.99 0.98
CA PRO A 212 7.28 13.93 0.98
C PRO A 212 6.00 13.10 1.10
N LEU A 213 5.33 13.16 2.25
CA LEU A 213 4.07 12.44 2.46
C LEU A 213 2.88 13.17 1.84
N SER A 214 3.14 13.91 0.78
CA SER A 214 2.20 14.66 -0.02
C SER A 214 1.49 13.78 -1.03
N TYR A 215 0.37 14.29 -1.51
CA TYR A 215 -0.37 13.65 -2.58
C TYR A 215 0.23 13.98 -3.95
N SER A 216 0.47 12.94 -4.75
CA SER A 216 0.93 13.02 -6.15
C SER A 216 -0.06 12.37 -7.12
N GLY A 217 -0.13 12.89 -8.34
CA GLY A 217 -0.66 12.18 -9.51
C GLY A 217 0.50 11.50 -10.26
N ASN A 218 0.24 10.66 -11.27
CA ASN A 218 1.28 10.03 -12.12
C ASN A 218 1.98 8.77 -11.57
N PHE A 219 1.27 7.92 -10.83
CA PHE A 219 1.77 6.57 -10.51
C PHE A 219 1.76 5.66 -11.77
N PRO A 220 2.80 4.82 -12.00
CA PRO A 220 2.87 3.92 -13.15
C PRO A 220 1.99 2.68 -12.93
N VAL A 221 0.68 2.88 -12.97
CA VAL A 221 -0.33 1.86 -12.74
C VAL A 221 -0.89 1.36 -14.06
N ASN A 222 -0.83 0.05 -14.27
CA ASN A 222 -1.53 -0.62 -15.36
C ASN A 222 -2.93 -1.05 -14.90
N TYR A 223 -3.91 -1.01 -15.81
CA TYR A 223 -5.34 -1.40 -15.65
C TYR A 223 -6.29 -0.43 -14.92
N TYR A 224 -5.81 0.38 -13.98
CA TYR A 224 -6.62 1.38 -13.29
C TYR A 224 -5.99 2.76 -13.43
N MET A 225 -6.82 3.80 -13.47
CA MET A 225 -6.33 5.17 -13.54
C MET A 225 -6.05 5.67 -12.11
N PRO A 226 -4.80 6.04 -11.78
CA PRO A 226 -4.52 6.66 -10.50
C PRO A 226 -5.15 8.05 -10.47
N ALA A 227 -5.98 8.31 -9.47
CA ALA A 227 -6.42 9.68 -9.19
C ALA A 227 -5.29 10.41 -8.47
N ILE A 228 -4.90 9.89 -7.31
CA ILE A 228 -3.89 10.50 -6.46
C ILE A 228 -3.41 9.48 -5.42
N GLY A 229 -2.20 9.66 -4.88
CA GLY A 229 -1.66 8.75 -3.87
C GLY A 229 -0.46 9.32 -3.13
N ILE A 230 0.03 8.56 -2.16
CA ILE A 230 1.17 8.90 -1.31
C ILE A 230 2.19 7.78 -1.39
N THR A 231 3.45 8.12 -1.69
CA THR A 231 4.55 7.17 -1.60
C THR A 231 4.97 6.99 -0.16
N ILE A 232 5.07 5.74 0.30
CA ILE A 232 5.43 5.42 1.69
C ILE A 232 6.84 4.82 1.81
N LYS A 233 7.42 4.38 0.69
CA LYS A 233 8.81 3.90 0.59
C LYS A 233 9.30 4.01 -0.85
N TRP A 234 10.44 4.66 -1.08
CA TRP A 234 11.05 4.78 -2.41
C TRP A 234 12.54 4.45 -2.33
N ILE A 235 12.87 3.17 -2.54
CA ILE A 235 14.25 2.74 -2.76
C ILE A 235 14.36 2.16 -4.16
N MET A 236 15.55 2.20 -4.74
CA MET A 236 15.87 1.79 -6.10
C MET A 236 15.30 0.41 -6.48
N GLY A 237 15.33 -0.55 -5.54
CA GLY A 237 14.83 -1.91 -5.75
C GLY A 237 13.36 -2.13 -5.35
N GLU A 238 12.75 -1.23 -4.59
CA GLU A 238 11.42 -1.41 -4.00
C GLU A 238 10.70 -0.06 -3.83
N TRP A 239 9.51 0.03 -4.43
CA TRP A 239 8.62 1.18 -4.28
C TRP A 239 7.28 0.72 -3.71
N LYS A 240 6.79 1.44 -2.70
CA LYS A 240 5.46 1.24 -2.14
C LYS A 240 4.70 2.54 -2.07
N ALA A 241 3.43 2.48 -2.43
CA ALA A 241 2.53 3.63 -2.38
C ALA A 241 1.12 3.19 -2.03
N ILE A 242 0.34 4.13 -1.50
CA ILE A 242 -1.10 3.95 -1.30
C ILE A 242 -1.80 4.95 -2.20
N VAL A 243 -2.65 4.45 -3.08
CA VAL A 243 -3.17 5.23 -4.21
C VAL A 243 -4.67 5.04 -4.29
N ILE A 244 -5.40 6.15 -4.39
CA ILE A 244 -6.80 6.14 -4.76
C ILE A 244 -6.87 5.98 -6.27
N ILE A 245 -7.56 4.93 -6.70
CA ILE A 245 -7.74 4.60 -8.11
C ILE A 245 -9.22 4.57 -8.44
N TYR A 246 -9.54 4.71 -9.73
CA TYR A 246 -10.91 4.58 -10.23
C TYR A 246 -10.99 3.60 -11.40
N ALA A 247 -12.18 3.05 -11.60
CA ALA A 247 -12.47 2.23 -12.77
C ALA A 247 -12.44 3.10 -14.03
N LYS A 248 -11.75 2.65 -15.07
CA LYS A 248 -11.65 3.42 -16.33
C LYS A 248 -13.02 3.69 -16.94
N GLU A 249 -13.94 2.75 -16.78
CA GLU A 249 -15.31 2.81 -17.30
C GLU A 249 -16.26 3.61 -16.40
N ASN A 250 -15.88 3.86 -15.15
CA ASN A 250 -16.68 4.63 -14.20
C ASN A 250 -15.78 5.36 -13.16
N PRO A 251 -15.44 6.64 -13.41
CA PRO A 251 -14.60 7.45 -12.53
C PRO A 251 -15.19 7.74 -11.13
N ASP A 252 -16.50 7.58 -10.95
CA ASP A 252 -17.16 7.75 -9.65
C ASP A 252 -16.94 6.53 -8.76
N LYS A 253 -16.60 5.38 -9.36
CA LYS A 253 -16.24 4.18 -8.62
C LYS A 253 -14.76 4.23 -8.26
N ARG A 254 -14.48 4.72 -7.06
CA ARG A 254 -13.13 4.85 -6.51
C ARG A 254 -12.89 3.87 -5.37
N TRP A 255 -11.64 3.52 -5.15
CA TRP A 255 -11.21 2.74 -4.00
C TRP A 255 -9.73 2.94 -3.74
N LEU A 256 -9.31 2.63 -2.52
CA LEU A 256 -7.91 2.67 -2.11
C LEU A 256 -7.20 1.40 -2.56
N ARG A 257 -5.97 1.53 -3.02
CA ARG A 257 -5.11 0.41 -3.39
C ARG A 257 -3.72 0.57 -2.82
N PHE A 258 -3.19 -0.53 -2.28
CA PHE A 258 -1.84 -0.59 -1.75
C PHE A 258 -0.93 -1.21 -2.81
N TYR A 259 0.01 -0.43 -3.31
CA TYR A 259 0.96 -0.89 -4.31
C TYR A 259 2.30 -1.25 -3.70
N TRP A 260 2.86 -2.31 -4.25
CA TRP A 260 4.18 -2.79 -3.91
C TRP A 260 4.87 -3.29 -5.17
N TRP A 261 5.81 -2.48 -5.66
CA TRP A 261 6.60 -2.76 -6.84
C TRP A 261 8.03 -3.10 -6.48
N THR A 262 8.64 -3.87 -7.35
CA THR A 262 10.06 -4.25 -7.28
C THR A 262 10.71 -4.05 -8.64
N ARG A 263 12.00 -3.71 -8.60
CA ARG A 263 12.89 -3.65 -9.77
C ARG A 263 13.94 -4.74 -9.66
N ASN A 264 14.18 -5.46 -10.75
CA ASN A 264 15.25 -6.46 -10.81
C ASN A 264 16.56 -5.82 -11.30
N LEU A 265 17.32 -5.26 -10.36
CA LEU A 265 18.59 -4.61 -10.67
C LEU A 265 19.69 -5.61 -11.04
N GLN A 266 19.56 -6.88 -10.65
CA GLN A 266 20.59 -7.90 -10.86
C GLN A 266 20.82 -8.13 -12.35
N GLU A 267 19.75 -8.24 -13.15
CA GLU A 267 19.86 -8.40 -14.61
C GLU A 267 20.54 -7.18 -15.25
N TYR A 268 20.20 -5.98 -14.79
CA TYR A 268 20.79 -4.75 -15.29
C TYR A 268 22.30 -4.67 -15.02
N ILE A 269 22.68 -4.92 -13.76
CA ILE A 269 24.07 -4.83 -13.26
C ILE A 269 24.95 -5.92 -13.87
N SER A 270 24.47 -7.17 -13.93
CA SER A 270 25.25 -8.34 -14.35
C SER A 270 25.32 -8.54 -15.88
N SER A 271 24.42 -7.91 -16.64
CA SER A 271 24.42 -8.04 -18.10
C SER A 271 25.67 -7.43 -18.74
N LYS A 272 26.38 -8.26 -19.52
CA LYS A 272 27.55 -7.89 -20.34
C LYS A 272 27.19 -6.99 -21.52
N TYR A 273 25.95 -7.07 -21.99
CA TYR A 273 25.45 -6.22 -23.07
C TYR A 273 24.93 -4.91 -22.47
N ARG A 274 25.09 -3.79 -23.19
CA ARG A 274 24.19 -2.64 -22.97
C ARG A 274 22.80 -3.20 -23.18
N ALA A 275 21.98 -3.22 -22.11
CA ALA A 275 20.58 -3.56 -22.28
C ALA A 275 20.08 -2.59 -23.33
N ASP A 276 19.56 -3.12 -24.43
CA ASP A 276 19.08 -2.29 -25.52
C ASP A 276 18.03 -1.36 -24.90
N VAL A 277 18.30 -0.06 -24.90
CA VAL A 277 17.47 0.97 -24.24
C VAL A 277 16.05 0.92 -24.83
N SER A 278 15.90 0.33 -26.02
CA SER A 278 14.63 -0.02 -26.68
C SER A 278 13.77 -1.05 -25.93
N THR A 279 14.35 -1.90 -25.07
CA THR A 279 13.61 -3.00 -24.42
C THR A 279 13.11 -2.69 -23.01
N ALA A 280 13.54 -1.59 -22.37
CA ALA A 280 13.03 -0.96 -21.13
C ALA A 280 12.68 -1.85 -19.90
N LYS A 281 12.83 -3.18 -19.98
CA LYS A 281 12.28 -4.13 -19.00
C LYS A 281 13.12 -4.26 -17.74
N ALA A 282 14.45 -4.07 -17.84
CA ALA A 282 15.36 -4.31 -16.72
C ALA A 282 15.22 -3.28 -15.58
N LEU A 283 14.80 -2.04 -15.90
CA LEU A 283 14.55 -0.96 -14.93
C LEU A 283 13.05 -0.66 -14.74
N ALA A 284 12.18 -1.39 -15.44
CA ALA A 284 10.73 -1.25 -15.27
C ALA A 284 10.30 -1.68 -13.87
N TRP A 285 9.41 -0.89 -13.27
CA TRP A 285 8.71 -1.30 -12.07
C TRP A 285 7.75 -2.45 -12.39
N THR A 286 7.85 -3.53 -11.63
CA THR A 286 6.95 -4.68 -11.75
C THR A 286 6.23 -4.91 -10.44
N ALA A 287 4.94 -5.25 -10.50
CA ALA A 287 4.19 -5.59 -9.31
C ALA A 287 4.81 -6.84 -8.64
N ARG A 288 5.01 -6.79 -7.32
CA ARG A 288 5.65 -7.90 -6.61
C ARG A 288 4.79 -9.15 -6.65
N ARG A 289 5.41 -10.33 -6.86
CA ARG A 289 4.70 -11.62 -6.77
C ARG A 289 4.00 -11.76 -5.41
N GLY A 290 2.72 -12.11 -5.43
CA GLY A 290 1.90 -12.23 -4.22
C GLY A 290 1.22 -10.93 -3.76
N ALA A 291 1.48 -9.78 -4.41
CA ALA A 291 0.75 -8.53 -4.23
C ALA A 291 -0.52 -8.50 -5.11
N GLY A 292 -1.45 -9.46 -4.90
CA GLY A 292 -2.75 -9.47 -5.57
C GLY A 292 -3.60 -8.24 -5.22
N SER A 293 -4.92 -8.29 -5.45
CA SER A 293 -5.82 -7.15 -5.18
C SER A 293 -5.88 -6.77 -3.68
N THR A 294 -4.99 -5.86 -3.29
CA THR A 294 -4.85 -5.18 -2.00
C THR A 294 -5.70 -3.92 -1.99
N ASN A 295 -6.99 -4.09 -2.34
CA ASN A 295 -7.93 -2.98 -2.45
C ASN A 295 -8.71 -2.83 -1.15
N VAL A 296 -9.07 -1.58 -0.83
CA VAL A 296 -10.00 -1.22 0.23
C VAL A 296 -11.09 -0.33 -0.37
N TYR A 297 -12.33 -0.79 -0.26
CA TYR A 297 -13.51 -0.15 -0.85
C TYR A 297 -14.33 0.65 0.16
N ASP A 298 -14.13 0.37 1.45
CA ASP A 298 -14.88 0.95 2.55
C ASP A 298 -13.89 1.67 3.47
N LYS A 299 -14.18 2.93 3.78
CA LYS A 299 -13.32 3.79 4.60
C LYS A 299 -13.27 3.31 6.06
N GLU A 300 -14.29 2.62 6.54
CA GLU A 300 -14.30 2.00 7.88
C GLU A 300 -13.10 1.06 8.07
N VAL A 301 -12.71 0.34 7.02
CA VAL A 301 -11.55 -0.54 7.02
C VAL A 301 -10.25 0.25 7.27
N ILE A 302 -10.14 1.47 6.74
CA ILE A 302 -8.96 2.33 6.95
C ILE A 302 -8.83 2.68 8.43
N LYS A 303 -9.93 3.06 9.07
CA LYS A 303 -9.95 3.37 10.51
C LYS A 303 -9.53 2.18 11.35
N ASN A 304 -10.02 0.98 11.03
CA ASN A 304 -9.64 -0.24 11.71
C ASN A 304 -8.17 -0.61 11.45
N MET A 305 -7.68 -0.40 10.23
CA MET A 305 -6.26 -0.56 9.90
C MET A 305 -5.38 0.39 10.70
N ILE A 306 -5.72 1.68 10.81
CA ILE A 306 -4.97 2.66 11.60
C ILE A 306 -4.91 2.22 13.07
N LYS A 307 -6.04 1.85 13.67
CA LYS A 307 -6.10 1.37 15.06
C LYS A 307 -5.22 0.12 15.25
N GLY A 308 -5.34 -0.87 14.36
CA GLY A 308 -4.57 -2.11 14.43
C GLY A 308 -3.06 -1.91 14.19
N LEU A 309 -2.67 -1.05 13.24
CA LEU A 309 -1.28 -0.73 12.97
C LEU A 309 -0.62 0.02 14.14
N LYS A 310 -1.36 0.91 14.83
CA LYS A 310 -0.87 1.56 16.06
C LYS A 310 -0.61 0.55 17.18
N LYS A 311 -1.51 -0.45 17.36
CA LYS A 311 -1.30 -1.54 18.32
C LYS A 311 -0.07 -2.39 17.96
N ILE A 312 0.08 -2.75 16.69
CA ILE A 312 1.25 -3.51 16.21
C ILE A 312 2.56 -2.72 16.37
N LYS A 313 2.52 -1.41 16.14
CA LYS A 313 3.65 -0.51 16.35
C LYS A 313 4.17 -0.62 17.79
N GLN A 314 3.27 -0.57 18.77
CA GLN A 314 3.60 -0.74 20.19
C GLN A 314 4.15 -2.13 20.50
N GLU A 315 3.58 -3.19 19.94
CA GLU A 315 4.05 -4.57 20.15
C GLU A 315 5.46 -4.83 19.59
N LEU A 316 5.85 -4.11 18.52
CA LEU A 316 7.18 -4.22 17.91
C LEU A 316 8.22 -3.26 18.51
N ASP A 317 7.79 -2.34 19.39
CA ASP A 317 8.60 -1.20 19.85
C ASP A 317 9.18 -0.39 18.66
N TRP A 318 8.33 -0.15 17.66
CA TRP A 318 8.64 0.63 16.46
C TRP A 318 8.08 2.04 16.54
#